data_AF-A0A6A6MWB9-F1
#
_entry.id   AF-A0A6A6MWB9-F1
#
_cell.length_a   1.000
_cell.length_b   1.000
_cell.length_c   1.000
_cell.angle_alpha   90.00
_cell.angle_beta   90.00
_cell.angle_gamma   90.00
#
_symmetry.space_group_name_H-M   'P 1'
#
loop_
_entity.id
_entity.type
_entity.pdbx_description
1 polymer ?
#
loop_
_entity_poly.entity_id
_entity_poly.type
_entity_poly.pdbx_seq_one_letter_code
_entity_poly.pdbx_strand_id
1 'polypeptide(L)'
;MGLIPHDLSLDFRPTYVPKTISDFLKEVSMIGDVSDKVSKLDGFVKRLEEEMSKIDAFKRELPLCMLLLNDAILLLKAESIQCAASNNPPF
;
A
#
# COMPACT_ATOMS: atom_id res chain seq x y z
N MET A 1 8.23 -45.25 14.06
CA MET A 1 7.81 -44.35 12.96
C MET A 1 6.56 -43.61 13.40
N GLY A 2 6.71 -42.41 13.96
CA GLY A 2 5.58 -41.51 14.18
C GLY A 2 5.49 -40.59 12.98
N LEU A 3 4.63 -40.92 12.01
CA LEU A 3 4.33 -40.01 10.92
C LEU A 3 3.56 -38.84 11.54
N ILE A 4 4.20 -37.67 11.64
CA ILE A 4 3.51 -36.43 11.97
C ILE A 4 2.46 -36.24 10.86
N PRO A 5 1.16 -36.08 11.20
CA PRO A 5 0.14 -35.80 10.21
C PRO A 5 0.53 -34.52 9.44
N HIS A 6 0.66 -34.61 8.12
CA HIS A 6 0.97 -33.46 7.27
C HIS A 6 -0.09 -32.34 7.35
N ASP A 7 -1.26 -32.62 7.94
CA ASP A 7 -2.37 -31.68 8.15
C ASP A 7 -2.15 -30.61 9.25
N LEU A 8 -1.01 -30.64 9.95
CA LEU A 8 -0.65 -29.61 10.96
C LEU A 8 0.57 -28.77 10.56
N SER A 9 1.06 -28.90 9.33
CA SER A 9 2.07 -27.99 8.81
C SER A 9 1.42 -26.64 8.50
N LEU A 10 1.40 -25.75 9.50
CA LEU A 10 1.20 -24.33 9.27
C LEU A 10 2.37 -23.84 8.42
N ASP A 11 2.18 -23.81 7.09
CA ASP A 11 3.12 -23.19 6.18
C ASP A 11 3.03 -21.68 6.44
N PHE A 12 3.80 -21.18 7.42
CA PHE A 12 3.95 -19.76 7.75
C PHE A 12 4.74 -19.00 6.67
N ARG A 13 4.77 -19.51 5.43
CA ARG A 13 5.20 -18.71 4.30
C ARG A 13 4.28 -17.50 4.27
N PRO A 14 4.83 -16.27 4.35
CA PRO A 14 4.02 -15.09 4.14
C PRO A 14 3.38 -15.24 2.74
N THR A 15 2.10 -15.58 2.68
CA THR A 15 1.29 -15.56 1.45
C THR A 15 1.28 -14.15 0.86
N TYR A 16 1.60 -13.17 1.69
CA TYR A 16 1.78 -11.79 1.35
C TYR A 16 3.14 -11.31 1.86
N VAL A 17 4.08 -11.07 0.95
CA VAL A 17 5.25 -10.25 1.23
C VAL A 17 4.85 -8.80 0.96
N PRO A 18 4.76 -7.94 1.98
CA PRO A 18 4.41 -6.54 1.77
C PRO A 18 5.47 -5.90 0.87
N LYS A 19 5.08 -5.43 -0.31
CA LYS A 19 5.92 -4.48 -1.05
C LYS A 19 5.95 -3.19 -0.25
N THR A 20 7.14 -2.62 -0.08
CA THR A 20 7.24 -1.31 0.57
C THR A 20 6.59 -0.24 -0.30
N ILE A 21 6.18 0.87 0.31
CA ILE A 21 5.66 2.03 -0.43
C ILE A 21 6.71 2.51 -1.44
N SER A 22 8.00 2.43 -1.09
CA SER A 22 9.10 2.78 -1.99
C SER A 22 9.17 1.86 -3.23
N ASP A 23 8.95 0.56 -3.07
CA ASP A 23 8.90 -0.37 -4.20
C ASP A 23 7.68 -0.11 -5.09
N PHE A 24 6.53 0.17 -4.48
CA PHE A 24 5.33 0.57 -5.19
C PHE A 24 5.53 1.87 -5.99
N LEU A 25 6.12 2.90 -5.37
CA LEU A 25 6.42 4.17 -6.03
C LEU A 25 7.42 3.99 -7.17
N LYS A 26 8.42 3.13 -7.03
CA LYS A 26 9.32 2.76 -8.14
C LYS A 26 8.54 2.13 -9.30
N GLU A 27 7.62 1.21 -9.04
CA GLU A 27 6.79 0.62 -10.11
C GLU A 27 5.90 1.66 -10.79
N VAL A 28 5.32 2.59 -10.02
CA VAL A 28 4.50 3.67 -10.58
C VAL A 28 5.36 4.62 -11.42
N SER A 29 6.59 4.91 -11.00
CA SER A 29 7.52 5.77 -11.75
C SER A 29 7.87 5.22 -13.14
N MET A 30 7.86 3.89 -13.30
CA MET A 30 8.15 3.19 -14.56
C MET A 30 6.99 3.20 -15.55
N ILE A 31 5.78 3.59 -15.13
CA ILE A 31 4.62 3.70 -16.03
C ILE A 31 4.87 4.88 -16.99
N GLY A 32 4.56 4.71 -18.27
CA GLY A 32 4.71 5.79 -19.25
C GLY A 32 3.54 6.76 -19.24
N ASP A 33 2.33 6.23 -19.08
CA ASP A 33 1.08 6.98 -19.12
C ASP A 33 0.71 7.58 -17.75
N VAL A 34 0.33 8.85 -17.75
CA VAL A 34 0.02 9.60 -16.51
C VAL A 34 -1.35 9.19 -15.94
N SER A 35 -2.33 8.87 -16.79
CA SER A 35 -3.65 8.40 -16.33
C SER A 35 -3.53 7.03 -15.65
N ASP A 36 -2.71 6.14 -16.19
CA ASP A 36 -2.41 4.83 -15.60
C ASP A 36 -1.64 4.96 -14.28
N LYS A 37 -0.73 5.94 -14.16
CA LYS A 37 -0.07 6.26 -12.87
C LYS A 37 -1.07 6.66 -11.82
N VAL A 38 -1.91 7.65 -12.13
CA VAL A 38 -2.87 8.23 -11.19
C VAL A 38 -3.89 7.18 -10.75
N SER A 39 -4.43 6.39 -11.69
CA SER A 39 -5.39 5.32 -11.37
C SER A 39 -4.78 4.22 -10.50
N LYS A 40 -3.51 3.82 -10.75
CA LYS A 40 -2.81 2.83 -9.92
C LYS A 40 -2.55 3.37 -8.51
N LEU A 41 -2.22 4.66 -8.38
CA LEU A 41 -1.98 5.31 -7.11
C LEU A 41 -3.28 5.43 -6.28
N ASP A 42 -4.36 5.89 -6.91
CA ASP A 42 -5.68 6.01 -6.29
C ASP A 42 -6.20 4.66 -5.78
N GLY A 43 -6.08 3.61 -6.60
CA GLY A 43 -6.44 2.25 -6.19
C GLY A 43 -5.60 1.72 -5.02
N PHE A 44 -4.35 2.17 -4.87
CA PHE A 44 -3.52 1.80 -3.72
C PHE A 44 -3.89 2.61 -2.46
N VAL A 45 -4.17 3.91 -2.60
CA VAL A 45 -4.69 4.75 -1.51
C VAL A 45 -5.98 4.18 -0.95
N LYS A 46 -6.94 3.81 -1.80
CA LYS A 46 -8.21 3.22 -1.36
C LYS A 46 -8.02 1.94 -0.54
N ARG A 47 -7.10 1.07 -0.94
CA ARG A 47 -6.77 -0.14 -0.17
C ARG A 47 -6.21 0.20 1.21
N LEU A 48 -5.34 1.21 1.31
CA LEU A 48 -4.83 1.66 2.61
C LEU A 48 -5.93 2.27 3.48
N GLU A 49 -6.87 3.01 2.90
CA GLU A 49 -8.02 3.54 3.62
C GLU A 49 -8.94 2.42 4.16
N GLU A 50 -9.13 1.35 3.38
CA GLU A 50 -9.85 0.15 3.83
C GLU A 50 -9.13 -0.57 4.98
N GLU A 51 -7.80 -0.73 4.90
CA GLU A 51 -7.00 -1.30 6.00
C GLU A 51 -7.02 -0.39 7.24
N MET A 52 -6.96 0.93 7.07
CA MET A 52 -7.10 1.92 8.14
C MET A 52 -8.45 1.79 8.84
N SER A 53 -9.55 1.59 8.08
CA SER A 53 -10.88 1.37 8.65
C SER A 53 -10.96 0.08 9.47
N LYS A 54 -10.28 -1.00 9.06
CA LYS A 54 -10.21 -2.26 9.82
C LYS A 54 -9.47 -2.07 11.14
N ILE A 55 -8.37 -1.31 11.14
CA ILE A 55 -7.59 -1.08 12.36
C ILE A 55 -8.11 0.06 13.24
N ASP A 56 -9.08 0.86 12.77
CA ASP A 56 -9.64 1.97 13.56
C ASP A 56 -10.30 1.50 14.86
N ALA A 57 -10.91 0.30 14.85
CA ALA A 57 -11.42 -0.34 16.07
C ALA A 57 -10.33 -0.59 17.13
N PHE A 58 -9.07 -0.75 16.68
CA PHE A 58 -7.91 -1.02 17.51
C PHE A 58 -7.02 0.21 17.73
N LYS A 59 -7.48 1.42 17.40
CA LYS A 59 -6.66 2.65 17.51
C LYS A 59 -6.08 2.94 18.90
N ARG A 60 -6.68 2.40 19.97
CA ARG A 60 -6.15 2.50 21.35
C ARG A 60 -5.12 1.42 21.67
N GLU A 61 -5.16 0.30 20.95
CA GLU A 61 -4.28 -0.86 21.17
C GLU A 61 -3.11 -0.89 20.20
N LEU A 62 -3.28 -0.32 18.99
CA LEU A 62 -2.30 -0.30 17.90
C LEU A 62 -2.08 1.13 17.34
N PRO A 63 -1.71 2.12 18.18
CA PRO A 63 -1.55 3.51 17.76
C PRO A 63 -0.46 3.70 16.68
N LEU A 64 0.57 2.86 16.68
CA LEU A 64 1.66 2.93 15.70
C LEU A 64 1.23 2.47 14.30
N CYS A 65 0.35 1.47 14.19
CA CYS A 65 -0.18 1.03 12.90
C CYS A 65 -1.02 2.13 12.26
N MET A 66 -1.83 2.83 13.07
CA MET A 66 -2.61 3.97 12.62
C MET A 66 -1.73 5.12 12.11
N LEU A 67 -0.63 5.42 12.81
CA LEU A 67 0.32 6.45 12.38
C LEU A 67 0.95 6.11 11.02
N LEU A 68 1.48 4.88 10.88
CA LEU A 68 2.15 4.44 9.66
C LEU A 68 1.20 4.40 8.45
N LEU A 69 -0.05 3.99 8.63
CA LEU A 69 -1.07 4.00 7.58
C LEU A 69 -1.45 5.43 7.16
N ASN A 70 -1.60 6.36 8.11
CA ASN A 70 -1.87 7.76 7.80
C ASN A 70 -0.73 8.41 7.01
N ASP A 71 0.52 8.22 7.44
CA ASP A 71 1.69 8.76 6.75
C ASP A 71 1.79 8.21 5.31
N ALA A 72 1.53 6.91 5.13
CA ALA A 72 1.49 6.28 3.82
C ALA A 72 0.41 6.90 2.90
N ILE A 73 -0.81 7.09 3.43
CA ILE A 73 -1.92 7.69 2.68
C ILE A 73 -1.58 9.14 2.29
N LEU A 74 -1.02 9.93 3.20
CA LEU A 74 -0.66 11.32 2.95
C LEU A 74 0.42 11.45 1.87
N LEU A 75 1.47 10.64 1.95
CA LEU A 75 2.55 10.64 0.97
C LEU A 75 2.02 10.31 -0.43
N LEU A 76 1.18 9.28 -0.54
CA LEU A 76 0.62 8.88 -1.83
C LEU A 76 -0.36 9.92 -2.38
N LYS A 77 -1.20 10.54 -1.55
CA LYS A 77 -2.07 11.64 -2.02
C LYS A 77 -1.26 12.81 -2.58
N ALA A 78 -0.14 13.16 -1.94
CA ALA A 78 0.76 14.20 -2.43
C ALA A 78 1.40 13.83 -3.80
N GLU A 79 1.90 12.60 -3.94
CA GLU A 79 2.45 12.08 -5.20
C GLU A 79 1.41 12.05 -6.33
N SER A 80 0.15 11.74 -6.03
CA SER A 80 -0.96 11.78 -7.01
C SER A 80 -1.16 13.20 -7.56
N ILE A 81 -1.20 14.19 -6.66
CA ILE A 81 -1.34 15.60 -7.02
C ILE A 81 -0.14 16.07 -7.85
N GLN A 82 1.07 15.63 -7.50
CA GLN A 82 2.29 15.96 -8.23
C GLN A 82 2.29 15.36 -9.65
N CYS A 83 1.87 14.10 -9.80
CA CYS A 83 1.70 13.47 -11.12
C CYS A 83 0.64 14.19 -11.97
N ALA A 84 -0.43 14.70 -11.36
CA ALA A 84 -1.44 15.49 -12.05
C ALA A 84 -0.93 16.89 -12.45
N ALA A 85 -0.06 17.51 -11.64
CA ALA A 85 0.48 18.85 -11.85
C ALA A 85 1.59 18.93 -12.92
N SER A 86 2.34 17.85 -13.17
CA SER A 86 3.37 17.81 -14.22
C SER A 86 2.83 17.89 -15.66
N ASN A 87 1.51 18.02 -15.85
CA ASN A 87 0.85 18.17 -17.14
C ASN A 87 0.76 19.62 -17.66
N ASN A 88 1.22 20.62 -16.90
CA ASN A 88 1.24 22.00 -17.39
C ASN A 88 2.59 22.32 -18.05
N PRO A 89 2.66 22.45 -19.39
CA PRO A 89 3.87 22.99 -20.02
C PRO A 89 4.08 24.44 -19.57
N PRO A 90 5.33 24.90 -19.37
CA PRO A 90 5.60 26.32 -19.27
C PRO A 90 5.24 26.95 -20.63
N PHE A 91 4.48 28.05 -20.56
CA PHE A 91 4.01 28.86 -21.69
C PHE A 91 5.09 29.13 -22.75
#